data_AF-A0A0A9W2W1-F1
#
_entry.id   AF-A0A0A9W2W1-F1
#
_cell.length_a   1.000
_cell.length_b   1.000
_cell.length_c   1.000
_cell.angle_alpha   90.00
_cell.angle_beta   90.00
_cell.angle_gamma   90.00
#
_symmetry.space_group_name_H-M   'P 1'
#
loop_
_entity.id
_entity.type
_entity.pdbx_description
1 polymer ?
#
loop_
_entity_poly.entity_id
_entity_poly.type
_entity_poly.pdbx_seq_one_letter_code
_entity_poly.pdbx_strand_id
1 'polypeptide(L)'
;TTLVQPVIDPIDWDTFEYAPFNAMHNFPMGTFTWAGLFEWLEMDFELIKSRHADPSQNTVNAVTPGGIFAINRRYFWDIGSYDEQMTEWGGENIEISIRMWTCGGRMEIVPCSRVGHVFRPRQPQDPDDLDHSKAIEAHKINLMRTVKVWWDEYERIFFQYRPSLASMTPEDYGDISKTTSSPKVVGLQTV
;
A
#
# COMPACT_ATOMS: atom_id res chain seq x y z
N THR A 1 -6.91 -16.28 0.11
CA THR A 1 -6.94 -15.59 1.42
C THR A 1 -7.17 -14.11 1.20
N THR A 2 -7.82 -13.42 2.13
CA THR A 2 -8.10 -11.98 2.03
C THR A 2 -7.30 -11.20 3.07
N LEU A 3 -6.68 -10.10 2.66
CA LEU A 3 -6.20 -9.04 3.55
C LEU A 3 -7.36 -8.06 3.74
N VAL A 4 -7.75 -7.83 4.99
CA VAL A 4 -8.88 -6.95 5.31
C VAL A 4 -8.39 -5.70 6.02
N GLN A 5 -8.90 -4.55 5.60
CA GLN A 5 -8.62 -3.24 6.18
C GLN A 5 -9.92 -2.68 6.78
N PRO A 6 -9.89 -2.05 7.96
CA PRO A 6 -11.03 -1.28 8.47
C PRO A 6 -11.21 0.02 7.69
N VAL A 7 -12.37 0.64 7.79
CA VAL A 7 -12.48 2.05 7.43
C VAL A 7 -11.64 2.86 8.43
N ILE A 8 -10.69 3.63 7.89
CA ILE A 8 -9.76 4.41 8.68
C ILE A 8 -10.34 5.81 8.83
N ASP A 9 -10.92 6.11 9.99
CA ASP A 9 -11.53 7.41 10.24
C ASP A 9 -10.49 8.42 10.67
N PRO A 10 -10.56 9.68 10.18
CA PRO A 10 -9.64 10.70 10.61
C PRO A 10 -9.93 11.10 12.06
N ILE A 11 -8.85 11.18 12.82
CA ILE A 11 -8.79 11.92 14.08
C ILE A 11 -7.99 13.19 13.78
N ASP A 12 -8.54 14.34 14.13
CA ASP A 12 -7.87 15.62 13.95
C ASP A 12 -6.56 15.68 14.75
N TRP A 13 -5.48 16.15 14.14
CA TRP A 13 -4.15 16.19 14.76
C TRP A 13 -4.04 17.20 15.91
N ASP A 14 -4.78 18.31 15.84
CA ASP A 14 -4.68 19.40 16.81
C ASP A 14 -5.72 19.24 17.94
N THR A 15 -6.96 18.89 17.59
CA THR A 15 -8.08 18.80 18.55
C THR A 15 -8.32 17.39 19.08
N PHE A 16 -7.78 16.36 18.41
CA PHE A 16 -8.07 14.95 18.66
C PHE A 16 -9.55 14.58 18.51
N GLU A 17 -10.34 15.42 17.81
CA GLU A 17 -11.72 15.12 17.49
C GLU A 17 -11.80 13.96 16.49
N TYR A 18 -12.64 12.98 16.78
CA TYR A 18 -12.92 11.87 15.89
C TYR A 18 -13.95 12.30 14.84
N ALA A 19 -13.55 12.37 13.58
CA ALA A 19 -14.36 12.86 12.46
C ALA A 19 -14.68 11.73 11.47
N PRO A 20 -15.62 10.82 11.81
CA PRO A 20 -15.85 9.62 11.01
C PRO A 20 -16.32 9.95 9.60
N PHE A 21 -15.85 9.19 8.62
CA PHE A 21 -16.49 9.17 7.31
C PHE A 21 -17.94 8.71 7.45
N ASN A 22 -18.80 9.03 6.47
CA ASN A 22 -20.09 8.35 6.34
C ASN A 22 -19.87 6.92 5.80
N ALA A 23 -19.12 6.10 6.54
CA ALA A 23 -18.51 4.86 6.06
C ALA A 23 -19.50 3.78 5.60
N MET A 24 -20.79 3.90 5.95
CA MET A 24 -21.81 3.03 5.37
C MET A 24 -22.04 3.34 3.89
N HIS A 25 -21.95 4.61 3.49
CA HIS A 25 -22.29 5.09 2.15
C HIS A 25 -21.08 5.60 1.35
N ASN A 26 -20.10 6.21 2.00
CA ASN A 26 -18.91 6.73 1.35
C ASN A 26 -17.67 6.67 2.26
N PHE A 27 -16.58 6.11 1.74
CA PHE A 27 -15.23 6.13 2.30
C PHE A 27 -14.22 6.00 1.16
N PRO A 28 -13.01 6.55 1.31
CA PRO A 28 -12.00 6.46 0.28
C PRO A 28 -11.42 5.03 0.18
N MET A 29 -11.13 4.61 -1.05
CA MET A 29 -10.41 3.38 -1.39
C MET A 29 -8.95 3.71 -1.66
N GLY A 30 -8.04 2.77 -1.44
CA GLY A 30 -6.62 3.01 -1.70
C GLY A 30 -6.24 2.66 -3.14
N THR A 31 -5.45 3.54 -3.75
CA THR A 31 -4.81 3.37 -5.06
C THR A 31 -3.36 3.86 -4.98
N PHE A 32 -2.64 3.82 -6.11
CA PHE A 32 -1.33 4.42 -6.23
C PHE A 32 -1.16 5.07 -7.60
N THR A 33 -0.28 6.08 -7.67
CA THR A 33 0.10 6.74 -8.92
C THR A 33 1.26 6.02 -9.59
N TRP A 34 1.44 6.25 -10.89
CA TRP A 34 2.65 5.82 -11.61
C TRP A 34 3.95 6.44 -11.07
N ALA A 35 3.89 7.43 -10.16
CA ALA A 35 5.04 7.95 -9.45
C ALA A 35 5.39 7.16 -8.17
N GLY A 36 4.68 6.06 -7.89
CA GLY A 36 4.88 5.20 -6.71
C GLY A 36 4.31 5.76 -5.41
N LEU A 37 3.30 6.64 -5.49
CA LEU A 37 2.72 7.27 -4.30
C LEU A 37 1.32 6.70 -4.05
N PHE A 38 1.04 6.36 -2.78
CA PHE A 38 -0.31 5.98 -2.34
C PHE A 38 -1.26 7.19 -2.43
N GLU A 39 -2.49 6.95 -2.89
CA GLU A 39 -3.56 7.93 -2.92
C GLU A 39 -4.89 7.33 -2.46
N TRP A 40 -5.75 8.21 -1.96
CA TRP A 40 -7.14 7.91 -1.63
C TRP A 40 -8.03 8.25 -2.84
N LEU A 41 -8.77 7.26 -3.33
CA LEU A 41 -9.71 7.39 -4.44
C LEU A 41 -11.15 7.38 -3.90
N GLU A 42 -11.98 8.31 -4.36
CA GLU A 42 -13.41 8.30 -4.08
C GLU A 42 -14.09 7.12 -4.78
N MET A 43 -15.14 6.56 -4.15
CA MET A 43 -15.94 5.52 -4.79
C MET A 43 -16.70 6.09 -5.99
N ASP A 44 -16.78 5.32 -7.08
CA ASP A 44 -17.61 5.67 -8.20
C ASP A 44 -19.11 5.55 -7.88
N PHE A 45 -19.95 6.12 -8.75
CA PHE A 45 -21.39 6.17 -8.55
C PHE A 45 -22.05 4.77 -8.48
N GLU A 46 -21.57 3.81 -9.28
CA GLU A 46 -22.16 2.46 -9.32
C GLU A 46 -21.83 1.69 -8.04
N LEU A 47 -20.60 1.82 -7.53
CA LEU A 47 -20.19 1.25 -6.26
C LEU A 47 -21.00 1.87 -5.11
N ILE A 48 -21.13 3.19 -5.05
CA ILE A 48 -21.98 3.87 -4.05
C ILE A 48 -23.41 3.33 -4.11
N LYS A 49 -24.01 3.26 -5.29
CA LYS A 49 -25.38 2.76 -5.49
C LYS A 49 -25.53 1.31 -5.03
N SER A 50 -24.56 0.44 -5.32
CA SER A 50 -24.58 -0.96 -4.87
C SER A 50 -24.54 -1.07 -3.33
N ARG A 51 -23.74 -0.22 -2.67
CA ARG A 51 -23.62 -0.16 -1.22
C ARG A 51 -24.86 0.41 -0.53
N HIS A 52 -25.65 1.25 -1.21
CA HIS A 52 -26.94 1.68 -0.65
C HIS A 52 -27.92 0.52 -0.44
N ALA A 53 -27.81 -0.56 -1.22
CA ALA A 53 -28.63 -1.75 -1.04
C ALA A 53 -28.20 -2.57 0.19
N ASP A 54 -26.89 -2.69 0.43
CA ASP A 54 -26.32 -3.30 1.62
C ASP A 54 -25.00 -2.63 2.02
N PRO A 55 -25.02 -1.68 2.98
CA PRO A 55 -23.83 -0.92 3.37
C PRO A 55 -22.85 -1.75 4.21
N SER A 56 -23.22 -2.95 4.64
CA SER A 56 -22.34 -3.84 5.41
C SER A 56 -21.39 -4.67 4.53
N GLN A 57 -21.65 -4.73 3.22
CA GLN A 57 -20.82 -5.47 2.29
C GLN A 57 -19.39 -4.93 2.25
N ASN A 58 -18.43 -5.86 2.19
CA ASN A 58 -17.03 -5.52 1.97
C ASN A 58 -16.84 -4.88 0.59
N THR A 59 -15.91 -3.93 0.51
CA THR A 59 -15.53 -3.29 -0.76
C THR A 59 -14.16 -3.80 -1.18
N VAL A 60 -14.01 -4.25 -2.44
CA VAL A 60 -12.70 -4.61 -2.98
C VAL A 60 -11.78 -3.40 -2.99
N ASN A 61 -10.54 -3.57 -2.55
CA ASN A 61 -9.56 -2.49 -2.46
C ASN A 61 -8.32 -2.81 -3.29
N ALA A 62 -7.81 -1.84 -4.05
CA ALA A 62 -6.65 -2.05 -4.91
C ALA A 62 -5.34 -1.99 -4.11
N VAL A 63 -5.22 -1.01 -3.20
CA VAL A 63 -4.03 -0.80 -2.36
C VAL A 63 -4.41 -0.53 -0.91
N THR A 64 -3.72 -1.17 0.04
CA THR A 64 -3.81 -0.81 1.46
C THR A 64 -2.86 0.36 1.79
N PRO A 65 -3.20 1.29 2.70
CA PRO A 65 -2.25 2.26 3.24
C PRO A 65 -1.19 1.61 4.14
N GLY A 66 -1.31 0.30 4.43
CA GLY A 66 -0.26 -0.51 5.07
C GLY A 66 -0.26 -0.46 6.60
N GLY A 67 -0.60 0.68 7.20
CA GLY A 67 -0.53 0.83 8.67
C GLY A 67 -1.54 0.00 9.47
N ILE A 68 -2.72 -0.29 8.89
CA ILE A 68 -3.82 -0.94 9.60
C ILE A 68 -4.49 -1.97 8.69
N PHE A 69 -4.24 -3.26 8.93
CA PHE A 69 -4.91 -4.37 8.27
C PHE A 69 -4.85 -5.64 9.11
N ALA A 70 -5.65 -6.65 8.75
CA ALA A 70 -5.56 -8.00 9.27
C ALA A 70 -5.42 -9.00 8.13
N ILE A 71 -4.58 -10.02 8.34
CA ILE A 71 -4.32 -11.09 7.39
C ILE A 71 -4.08 -12.39 8.15
N ASN A 72 -4.39 -13.53 7.55
CA ASN A 72 -4.02 -14.82 8.11
C ASN A 72 -2.50 -14.92 8.27
N ARG A 73 -2.03 -15.19 9.48
CA ARG A 73 -0.59 -15.29 9.81
C ARG A 73 0.16 -16.27 8.89
N ARG A 74 -0.37 -17.48 8.67
CA ARG A 74 0.30 -18.48 7.82
C ARG A 74 0.41 -17.97 6.40
N TYR A 75 -0.68 -17.43 5.86
CA TYR A 75 -0.69 -16.85 4.53
C TYR A 75 0.30 -15.68 4.38
N PHE A 76 0.40 -14.79 5.37
CA PHE A 76 1.37 -13.69 5.37
C PHE A 76 2.82 -14.18 5.20
N TRP A 77 3.21 -15.23 5.95
CA TRP A 77 4.53 -15.84 5.80
C TRP A 77 4.66 -16.64 4.49
N ASP A 78 3.58 -17.30 4.05
CA ASP A 78 3.55 -18.07 2.81
C ASP A 78 3.79 -17.20 1.58
N ILE A 79 3.26 -15.98 1.55
CA ILE A 79 3.53 -15.03 0.45
C ILE A 79 4.86 -14.28 0.65
N GLY A 80 5.63 -14.55 1.70
CA GLY A 80 6.98 -13.97 1.89
C GLY A 80 7.08 -12.77 2.83
N SER A 81 6.07 -12.49 3.68
CA SER A 81 6.08 -11.39 4.67
C SER A 81 6.44 -10.03 4.05
N TYR A 82 7.11 -9.08 4.72
CA TYR A 82 7.63 -7.90 4.01
C TYR A 82 9.01 -8.19 3.38
N ASP A 83 9.40 -7.42 2.37
CA ASP A 83 10.78 -7.42 1.88
C ASP A 83 11.70 -6.89 2.99
N GLU A 84 12.49 -7.78 3.59
CA GLU A 84 13.37 -7.48 4.72
C GLU A 84 14.48 -6.47 4.40
N GLN A 85 14.73 -6.19 3.10
CA GLN A 85 15.68 -5.16 2.68
C GLN A 85 15.04 -3.78 2.48
N MET A 86 13.71 -3.66 2.62
CA MET A 86 13.10 -2.34 2.72
C MET A 86 13.42 -1.72 4.08
N THR A 87 13.83 -0.46 4.06
CA THR A 87 14.22 0.27 5.27
C THR A 87 13.36 1.49 5.50
N GLU A 88 13.29 1.95 6.74
CA GLU A 88 12.53 3.13 7.15
C GLU A 88 11.06 3.11 6.70
N TRP A 89 10.65 4.03 5.82
CA TRP A 89 9.24 4.28 5.51
C TRP A 89 8.97 4.39 4.02
N GLY A 90 7.91 3.72 3.57
CA GLY A 90 7.25 3.94 2.29
C GLY A 90 7.59 2.91 1.23
N GLY A 91 6.59 2.52 0.45
CA GLY A 91 6.68 1.55 -0.65
C GLY A 91 6.25 0.14 -0.25
N GLU A 92 6.32 -0.21 1.04
CA GLU A 92 5.96 -1.52 1.58
C GLU A 92 4.47 -1.83 1.43
N ASN A 93 3.63 -0.80 1.55
CA ASN A 93 2.18 -0.91 1.43
C ASN A 93 1.74 -1.18 -0.02
N ILE A 94 2.45 -0.61 -1.01
CA ILE A 94 2.22 -0.87 -2.43
C ILE A 94 2.75 -2.27 -2.80
N GLU A 95 3.95 -2.64 -2.32
CA GLU A 95 4.55 -3.96 -2.53
C GLU A 95 3.61 -5.09 -2.09
N ILE A 96 3.17 -5.04 -0.83
CA ILE A 96 2.30 -6.08 -0.28
C ILE A 96 0.94 -6.10 -1.00
N SER A 97 0.45 -4.94 -1.46
CA SER A 97 -0.81 -4.86 -2.20
C SER A 97 -0.73 -5.55 -3.55
N ILE A 98 0.32 -5.29 -4.33
CA ILE A 98 0.53 -5.94 -5.63
C ILE A 98 0.71 -7.44 -5.42
N ARG A 99 1.59 -7.83 -4.49
CA ARG A 99 1.83 -9.23 -4.16
C ARG A 99 0.58 -9.97 -3.70
N MET A 100 -0.29 -9.33 -2.90
CA MET A 100 -1.57 -9.90 -2.49
C MET A 100 -2.41 -10.28 -3.71
N TRP A 101 -2.51 -9.40 -4.71
CA TRP A 101 -3.30 -9.64 -5.92
C TRP A 101 -2.66 -10.67 -6.85
N THR A 102 -1.37 -10.53 -7.11
CA THR A 102 -0.67 -11.35 -8.11
C THR A 102 -0.37 -12.77 -7.61
N CYS A 103 -0.32 -12.99 -6.30
CA CYS A 103 -0.17 -14.32 -5.67
C CYS A 103 -1.51 -15.00 -5.32
N GLY A 104 -2.64 -14.55 -5.88
CA GLY A 104 -3.96 -15.20 -5.73
C GLY A 104 -4.71 -14.88 -4.42
N GLY A 105 -4.28 -13.83 -3.72
CA GLY A 105 -5.02 -13.24 -2.62
C GLY A 105 -6.06 -12.22 -3.09
N ARG A 106 -6.73 -11.59 -2.14
CA ARG A 106 -7.65 -10.45 -2.37
C ARG A 106 -7.47 -9.42 -1.27
N MET A 107 -7.87 -8.19 -1.54
CA MET A 107 -7.91 -7.14 -0.53
C MET A 107 -9.27 -6.48 -0.46
N GLU A 108 -9.74 -6.24 0.76
CA GLU A 108 -11.07 -5.72 1.03
C GLU A 108 -11.06 -4.70 2.16
N ILE A 109 -11.91 -3.68 2.04
CA ILE A 109 -12.28 -2.77 3.14
C ILE A 109 -13.56 -3.32 3.78
N VAL A 110 -13.53 -3.48 5.11
CA VAL A 110 -14.65 -3.97 5.91
C VAL A 110 -15.35 -2.77 6.57
N PRO A 111 -16.49 -2.30 6.06
CA PRO A 111 -17.12 -1.06 6.55
C PRO A 111 -17.63 -1.15 8.00
N CYS A 112 -17.94 -2.35 8.47
CA CYS A 112 -18.34 -2.59 9.86
C CYS A 112 -17.17 -2.52 10.84
N SER A 113 -15.92 -2.56 10.37
CA SER A 113 -14.72 -2.38 11.18
C SER A 113 -14.20 -0.97 10.99
N ARG A 114 -14.04 -0.22 12.08
CA ARG A 114 -13.62 1.18 12.06
C ARG A 114 -12.46 1.38 13.02
N VAL A 115 -11.43 2.08 12.56
CA VAL A 115 -10.27 2.45 13.37
C VAL A 115 -9.97 3.91 13.14
N GLY A 116 -9.95 4.70 14.22
CA GLY A 116 -9.52 6.08 14.16
C GLY A 116 -8.01 6.18 14.00
N HIS A 117 -7.55 7.05 13.11
CA HIS A 117 -6.13 7.32 12.88
C HIS A 117 -5.88 8.82 12.86
N VAL A 118 -4.86 9.27 13.60
CA VAL A 118 -4.44 10.67 13.59
C VAL A 118 -3.60 10.92 12.33
N PHE A 119 -4.20 11.55 11.33
CA PHE A 119 -3.49 11.91 10.11
C PHE A 119 -2.64 13.15 10.37
N ARG A 120 -1.33 12.96 10.31
CA ARG A 120 -0.37 14.02 10.56
C ARG A 120 -0.15 14.85 9.29
N PRO A 121 -0.06 16.19 9.38
CA PRO A 121 0.24 17.03 8.22
C PRO A 121 1.66 16.84 7.70
N ARG A 122 2.57 16.31 8.53
CA ARG A 122 3.95 15.94 8.20
C ARG A 122 4.33 14.66 8.92
N GLN A 123 5.31 13.92 8.38
CA GLN A 123 5.93 12.83 9.11
C GLN A 123 6.46 13.34 10.46
N PRO A 124 6.36 12.54 11.55
CA PRO A 124 6.85 12.94 12.85
C PRO A 124 8.34 13.21 12.71
N GLN A 125 8.75 14.42 13.05
CA GLN A 125 10.17 14.71 13.22
C GLN A 125 10.53 14.09 14.55
N ASP A 126 11.31 13.02 14.56
CA ASP A 126 12.06 12.73 15.77
C ASP A 126 12.98 13.96 15.97
N PRO A 127 12.96 14.62 17.14
CA PRO A 127 13.90 15.71 17.40
C PRO A 127 15.38 15.29 17.22
N ASP A 128 15.67 13.97 17.22
CA ASP A 128 16.98 13.40 16.90
C ASP A 128 17.11 12.89 15.43
N ASP A 129 16.03 12.79 14.65
CA ASP A 129 16.03 12.41 13.23
C ASP A 129 16.20 13.65 12.34
N LEU A 130 17.44 14.13 12.34
CA LEU A 130 17.90 15.29 11.60
C LEU A 130 18.02 15.08 10.08
N ASP A 131 17.64 13.92 9.54
CA ASP A 131 17.98 13.57 8.17
C ASP A 131 16.79 13.10 7.31
N HIS A 132 15.91 14.06 7.02
CA HIS A 132 14.87 13.93 5.99
C HIS A 132 15.39 13.35 4.66
N SER A 133 16.69 13.53 4.36
CA SER A 133 17.29 12.95 3.17
C SER A 133 17.36 11.43 3.22
N LYS A 134 17.61 10.81 4.39
CA LYS A 134 17.62 9.35 4.53
C LYS A 134 16.26 8.73 4.32
N ALA A 135 15.20 9.30 4.89
CA ALA A 135 13.83 8.83 4.66
C ALA A 135 13.44 8.95 3.17
N ILE A 136 13.85 10.04 2.50
CA ILE A 136 13.64 10.20 1.05
C ILE A 136 14.42 9.14 0.26
N GLU A 137 15.69 8.90 0.58
CA GLU A 137 16.51 7.90 -0.12
C GLU A 137 16.00 6.47 0.13
N ALA A 138 15.65 6.12 1.36
CA ALA A 138 15.04 4.84 1.70
C ALA A 138 13.74 4.62 0.92
N HIS A 139 12.87 5.63 0.86
CA HIS A 139 11.63 5.55 0.07
C HIS A 139 11.91 5.30 -1.42
N LYS A 140 12.91 5.95 -2.03
CA LYS A 140 13.31 5.71 -3.42
C LYS A 140 13.78 4.27 -3.62
N ILE A 141 14.64 3.78 -2.73
CA ILE A 141 15.18 2.40 -2.78
C ILE A 141 14.04 1.39 -2.65
N ASN A 142 13.18 1.54 -1.65
CA ASN A 142 12.02 0.66 -1.43
C ASN A 142 11.11 0.62 -2.66
N LEU A 143 10.78 1.78 -3.23
CA LEU A 143 9.98 1.85 -4.46
C LEU A 143 10.67 1.16 -5.64
N MET A 144 11.98 1.35 -5.81
CA MET A 144 12.72 0.69 -6.89
C MET A 144 12.70 -0.83 -6.74
N ARG A 145 12.82 -1.36 -5.51
CA ARG A 145 12.67 -2.78 -5.25
C ARG A 145 11.28 -3.28 -5.65
N THR A 146 10.22 -2.55 -5.28
CA THR A 146 8.85 -2.88 -5.68
C THR A 146 8.68 -2.89 -7.19
N VAL A 147 9.14 -1.83 -7.87
CA VAL A 147 9.01 -1.68 -9.33
C VAL A 147 9.75 -2.80 -10.05
N LYS A 148 11.00 -3.07 -9.68
CA LYS A 148 11.84 -4.08 -10.33
C LYS A 148 11.36 -5.52 -10.12
N VAL A 149 10.60 -5.78 -9.06
CA VAL A 149 10.06 -7.12 -8.78
C VAL A 149 8.67 -7.31 -9.38
N TRP A 150 7.81 -6.28 -9.35
CA TRP A 150 6.37 -6.48 -9.54
C TRP A 150 5.75 -5.73 -10.72
N TRP A 151 6.42 -4.75 -11.32
CA TRP A 151 5.79 -3.88 -12.33
C TRP A 151 6.05 -4.34 -13.77
N ASP A 152 6.83 -5.40 -13.99
CA ASP A 152 7.10 -5.99 -15.31
C ASP A 152 7.34 -4.90 -16.39
N GLU A 153 6.67 -4.96 -17.55
CA GLU A 153 6.79 -3.95 -18.61
C GLU A 153 6.26 -2.56 -18.22
N TYR A 154 5.46 -2.44 -17.16
CA TYR A 154 4.90 -1.17 -16.68
C TYR A 154 5.94 -0.33 -15.93
N GLU A 155 7.11 -0.87 -15.59
CA GLU A 155 8.23 -0.07 -15.07
C GLU A 155 8.60 1.08 -16.02
N ARG A 156 8.37 0.92 -17.33
CA ARG A 156 8.58 1.99 -18.32
C ARG A 156 7.72 3.23 -18.06
N ILE A 157 6.52 3.06 -17.48
CA ILE A 157 5.62 4.16 -17.15
C ILE A 157 6.11 4.84 -15.87
N PHE A 158 6.54 4.07 -14.88
CA PHE A 158 7.18 4.60 -13.67
C PHE A 158 8.33 5.55 -14.00
N PHE A 159 9.23 5.12 -14.89
CA PHE A 159 10.38 5.93 -15.27
C PHE A 159 10.04 7.18 -16.08
N GLN A 160 8.84 7.29 -16.67
CA GLN A 160 8.38 8.55 -17.26
C GLN A 160 8.07 9.60 -16.18
N TYR A 161 7.55 9.18 -15.02
CA TYR A 161 7.27 10.07 -13.88
C TYR A 161 8.49 10.26 -12.97
N ARG A 162 9.42 9.29 -12.93
CA ARG A 162 10.63 9.29 -12.10
C ARG A 162 11.89 9.01 -12.94
N PRO A 163 12.21 9.86 -13.95
CA PRO A 163 13.30 9.58 -14.89
C PRO A 163 14.68 9.49 -14.21
N SER A 164 14.88 10.17 -13.08
CA SER A 164 16.12 10.11 -12.30
C SER A 164 16.41 8.72 -11.72
N LEU A 165 15.40 7.85 -11.60
CA LEU A 165 15.55 6.50 -11.04
C LEU A 165 15.81 5.44 -12.12
N ALA A 166 15.71 5.80 -13.41
CA ALA A 166 15.88 4.86 -14.52
C ALA A 166 17.32 4.32 -14.65
N SER A 167 18.31 5.05 -14.12
CA SER A 167 19.72 4.66 -14.15
C SER A 167 20.17 3.85 -12.93
N MET A 168 19.28 3.60 -11.95
CA MET A 168 19.65 2.84 -10.75
C MET A 168 19.92 1.38 -11.09
N THR A 169 21.00 0.84 -10.54
CA THR A 169 21.46 -0.53 -10.77
C THR A 169 21.19 -1.42 -9.54
N PRO A 170 21.33 -2.76 -9.63
CA PRO A 170 21.19 -3.65 -8.47
C PRO A 170 22.11 -3.29 -7.30
N GLU A 171 23.25 -2.63 -7.55
CA GLU A 171 24.12 -2.09 -6.50
C GLU A 171 23.46 -0.96 -5.70
N ASP A 172 22.54 -0.20 -6.31
CA ASP A 172 21.86 0.93 -5.67
C ASP A 172 20.64 0.49 -4.85
N TYR A 173 19.81 -0.43 -5.38
CA TYR A 173 18.57 -0.88 -4.73
C TYR A 173 18.69 -2.23 -4.01
N GLY A 174 19.86 -2.87 -4.08
CA GLY A 174 20.17 -4.14 -3.43
C GLY A 174 19.66 -5.37 -4.19
N ASP A 175 20.06 -6.55 -3.71
CA ASP A 175 19.67 -7.83 -4.32
C ASP A 175 18.17 -8.09 -4.12
N ILE A 176 17.46 -8.41 -5.21
CA ILE A 176 16.02 -8.74 -5.23
C ILE A 176 15.76 -10.22 -5.52
N SER A 177 16.82 -11.04 -5.66
CA SER A 177 16.72 -12.46 -6.00
C SER A 177 15.88 -13.26 -5.01
N LYS A 178 15.94 -12.95 -3.71
CA LYS A 178 15.11 -13.61 -2.68
C LYS A 178 13.63 -13.29 -2.84
N THR A 179 13.32 -12.05 -3.24
CA THR A 179 11.93 -11.60 -3.45
C THR A 179 11.33 -12.27 -4.69
N THR A 180 12.12 -12.47 -5.75
CA THR A 180 11.69 -13.12 -7.00
C THR A 180 11.70 -14.66 -6.94
N SER A 181 12.55 -15.28 -6.10
CA SER A 181 12.73 -16.73 -6.04
C SER A 181 11.80 -17.47 -5.07
N SER A 182 10.91 -16.77 -4.35
CA SER A 182 9.97 -17.42 -3.45
C SER A 182 9.08 -18.40 -4.23
N PRO A 183 9.07 -19.72 -3.90
CA PRO A 183 8.44 -20.77 -4.72
C PRO A 183 6.91 -20.64 -4.86
N LYS A 184 6.27 -19.71 -4.16
CA LYS A 184 4.85 -19.36 -4.29
C LYS A 184 4.58 -18.14 -5.19
N VAL A 185 5.63 -17.45 -5.64
CA VAL A 185 5.62 -16.44 -6.72
C VAL A 185 5.56 -17.12 -8.11
N VAL A 186 5.70 -18.45 -8.18
CA VAL A 186 5.73 -19.24 -9.42
C VAL A 186 4.33 -19.40 -10.07
N GLY A 187 3.27 -18.90 -9.43
CA GLY A 187 1.90 -18.85 -9.96
C GLY A 187 1.39 -17.44 -10.29
N LEU A 188 2.30 -16.47 -10.45
CA LEU A 188 2.03 -15.07 -10.74
C LEU A 188 1.06 -14.90 -11.92
N GLN A 189 -0.02 -14.16 -11.70
CA GLN A 189 -0.71 -13.48 -12.80
C GLN A 189 0.12 -12.26 -13.15
N THR A 190 0.55 -12.15 -14.42
CA THR A 190 1.16 -10.92 -14.95
C THR A 190 0.17 -9.77 -14.83
N VAL A 191 0.68 -8.57 -14.55
CA VAL A 191 -0.14 -7.35 -14.49
C VAL A 191 -0.71 -6.99 -15.86
#